data_AF-A0A0R2P7F0-F1
#
_entry.id   AF-A0A0R2P7F0-F1
#
_cell.length_a   1.000
_cell.length_b   1.000
_cell.length_c   1.000
_cell.angle_alpha   90.00
_cell.angle_beta   90.00
_cell.angle_gamma   90.00
#
_symmetry.space_group_name_H-M   'P 1'
#
loop_
_entity.id
_entity.type
_entity.pdbx_description
1 polymer ?
#
loop_
_entity_poly.entity_id
_entity_poly.type
_entity_poly.pdbx_seq_one_letter_code
_entity_poly.pdbx_strand_id
1 'polypeptide(L)'
;TLFISSVEISHAQPVYTEPTELLVVQPVDSLKVSVPGDLEPNWPTLIEMSDRSLVMAWDMLMVSVMIQKVEKARSANGARKVGREIAKESYGWGARQYSCLDALWTKESNWNYRARNPRTGAHGIPQALPATKMEVVGTDWRTNPVTQIQWGLRYIDIRYETPCKAWAKFKRSNYY
;
A
#
# COMPACT_ATOMS: atom_id res chain seq x y z
N THR A 1 38.40 -46.25 12.92
CA THR A 1 38.02 -44.98 13.58
C THR A 1 38.37 -43.84 12.64
N LEU A 2 37.38 -43.26 11.97
CA LEU A 2 37.61 -42.20 11.00
C LEU A 2 36.55 -41.11 11.19
N PHE A 3 37.05 -39.89 11.31
CA PHE A 3 36.37 -38.65 11.64
C PHE A 3 35.46 -38.17 10.51
N ILE A 4 34.30 -37.60 10.84
CA ILE A 4 33.62 -36.66 9.95
C ILE A 4 33.52 -35.32 10.67
N SER A 5 34.21 -34.37 10.06
CA SER A 5 34.35 -32.96 10.40
C SER A 5 33.05 -32.17 10.14
N SER A 6 32.92 -31.09 10.89
CA SER A 6 31.87 -30.06 10.94
C SER A 6 31.29 -29.64 9.58
N VAL A 7 29.96 -29.41 9.54
CA VAL A 7 29.27 -28.76 8.43
C VAL A 7 29.33 -27.24 8.63
N GLU A 8 29.98 -26.52 7.72
CA GLU A 8 29.93 -25.06 7.66
C GLU A 8 28.65 -24.59 6.98
N ILE A 9 27.81 -23.84 7.69
CA ILE A 9 26.64 -23.17 7.13
C ILE A 9 27.06 -21.77 6.67
N SER A 10 27.38 -21.66 5.39
CA SER A 10 27.61 -20.37 4.73
C SER A 10 26.28 -19.61 4.62
N HIS A 11 26.18 -18.51 5.35
CA HIS A 11 25.05 -17.57 5.24
C HIS A 11 25.27 -16.71 4.00
N ALA A 12 24.47 -16.93 2.95
CA ALA A 12 24.44 -16.05 1.79
C ALA A 12 23.74 -14.73 2.18
N GLN A 13 24.52 -13.65 2.30
CA GLN A 13 23.97 -12.29 2.34
C GLN A 13 23.72 -11.81 0.90
N PRO A 14 22.55 -11.24 0.57
CA PRO A 14 22.39 -10.58 -0.73
C PRO A 14 23.15 -9.26 -0.71
N VAL A 15 24.24 -9.20 -1.46
CA VAL A 15 24.96 -7.97 -1.80
C VAL A 15 24.59 -7.59 -3.23
N TYR A 16 24.48 -6.27 -3.43
CA TYR A 16 24.29 -5.51 -4.68
C TYR A 16 22.87 -5.02 -4.99
N THR A 17 22.69 -3.77 -4.57
CA THR A 17 21.93 -2.71 -5.24
C THR A 17 22.49 -2.49 -6.64
N GLU A 18 21.81 -3.02 -7.65
CA GLU A 18 21.86 -2.50 -9.02
C GLU A 18 20.47 -1.93 -9.33
N PRO A 19 20.35 -0.76 -9.98
CA PRO A 19 19.07 -0.36 -10.54
C PRO A 19 18.68 -1.43 -11.56
N THR A 20 17.54 -2.08 -11.33
CA THR A 20 16.94 -2.96 -12.33
C THR A 20 16.54 -2.08 -13.50
N GLU A 21 17.41 -1.99 -14.52
CA GLU A 21 17.08 -1.31 -15.76
C GLU A 21 16.03 -2.16 -16.48
N LEU A 22 14.81 -1.64 -16.50
CA LEU A 22 13.67 -2.27 -17.13
C LEU A 22 13.88 -2.16 -18.64
N LEU A 23 14.38 -3.22 -19.29
CA LEU A 23 14.39 -3.31 -20.74
C LEU A 23 12.94 -3.36 -21.22
N VAL A 24 12.39 -2.19 -21.52
CA VAL A 24 11.13 -2.05 -22.24
C VAL A 24 11.42 -2.39 -23.69
N VAL A 25 11.26 -3.66 -24.05
CA VAL A 25 11.18 -4.07 -25.45
C VAL A 25 9.89 -3.47 -26.00
N GLN A 26 9.99 -2.41 -26.78
CA GLN A 26 8.85 -1.93 -27.56
C GLN A 26 8.47 -3.01 -28.58
N PRO A 27 7.17 -3.31 -28.74
CA PRO A 27 6.76 -4.32 -29.70
C PRO A 27 6.93 -3.75 -31.10
N VAL A 28 8.05 -4.05 -31.74
CA VAL A 28 8.30 -3.79 -33.16
C VAL A 28 8.21 -5.09 -33.94
N ASP A 29 7.08 -5.79 -33.81
CA ASP A 29 6.50 -6.49 -34.94
C ASP A 29 5.09 -6.96 -34.59
N SER A 30 4.16 -6.76 -35.53
CA SER A 30 2.86 -7.41 -35.46
C SER A 30 3.07 -8.91 -35.62
N LEU A 31 2.94 -9.66 -34.52
CA LEU A 31 2.91 -11.12 -34.54
C LEU A 31 1.73 -11.58 -35.40
N LYS A 32 1.99 -11.94 -36.65
CA LYS A 32 1.02 -12.60 -37.51
C LYS A 32 0.95 -14.07 -37.10
N VAL A 33 -0.11 -14.44 -36.39
CA VAL A 33 -0.47 -15.84 -36.19
C VAL A 33 -0.90 -16.41 -37.53
N SER A 34 -0.20 -17.45 -37.98
CA SER A 34 -0.57 -18.25 -39.14
C SER A 34 -1.84 -19.03 -38.84
N VAL A 35 -2.82 -18.95 -39.74
CA VAL A 35 -4.05 -19.75 -39.72
C VAL A 35 -3.68 -21.24 -39.83
N PRO A 36 -4.15 -22.12 -38.92
CA PRO A 36 -3.91 -23.56 -39.04
C PRO A 36 -4.59 -24.09 -40.31
N GLY A 37 -3.86 -24.85 -41.13
CA GLY A 37 -4.40 -25.51 -42.30
C GLY A 37 -5.29 -26.71 -41.95
N ASP A 38 -6.12 -27.12 -42.91
CA ASP A 38 -7.28 -28.02 -42.81
C ASP A 38 -7.02 -29.49 -42.37
N LEU A 39 -5.94 -29.80 -41.65
CA LEU A 39 -5.57 -31.17 -41.29
C LEU A 39 -5.26 -31.42 -39.80
N GLU A 40 -5.59 -30.49 -38.89
CA GLU A 40 -5.38 -30.73 -37.44
C GLU A 40 -6.65 -31.19 -36.70
N PRO A 41 -6.54 -32.11 -35.71
CA PRO A 41 -7.68 -32.70 -35.03
C PRO A 41 -8.44 -31.67 -34.18
N ASN A 42 -9.77 -31.72 -34.26
CA ASN A 42 -10.72 -30.82 -33.58
C ASN A 42 -10.85 -31.14 -32.08
N TRP A 43 -9.77 -30.98 -31.32
CA TRP A 43 -9.96 -30.81 -29.88
C TRP A 43 -10.71 -29.48 -29.65
N PRO A 44 -11.68 -29.44 -28.73
CA PRO A 44 -12.43 -28.22 -28.45
C PRO A 44 -11.47 -27.22 -27.79
N THR A 45 -11.00 -26.25 -28.57
CA THR A 45 -10.24 -25.07 -28.11
C THR A 45 -11.08 -24.07 -27.32
N LEU A 46 -12.36 -24.36 -27.13
CA LEU A 46 -13.30 -23.45 -26.49
C LEU A 46 -13.46 -23.82 -25.02
N ILE A 47 -12.51 -23.35 -24.19
CA ILE A 47 -12.89 -22.95 -22.84
C ILE A 47 -13.74 -21.69 -23.02
N GLU A 48 -15.05 -21.88 -23.15
CA GLU A 48 -16.02 -20.79 -23.12
C GLU A 48 -16.10 -20.29 -21.67
N MET A 49 -15.19 -19.39 -21.31
CA MET A 49 -15.33 -18.56 -20.12
C MET A 49 -16.23 -17.37 -20.47
N SER A 50 -17.51 -17.64 -20.72
CA SER A 50 -18.52 -16.73 -21.28
C SER A 50 -18.93 -15.53 -20.41
N ASP A 51 -18.14 -15.14 -19.41
CA ASP A 51 -18.41 -13.86 -18.71
C ASP A 51 -17.22 -13.30 -17.92
N ARG A 52 -15.99 -13.77 -18.19
CA ARG A 52 -14.82 -13.29 -17.43
C ARG A 52 -14.17 -12.13 -18.16
N SER A 53 -14.40 -10.92 -17.65
CA SER A 53 -13.56 -9.74 -17.89
C SER A 53 -12.08 -10.15 -17.88
N LEU A 54 -11.42 -10.09 -19.04
CA LEU A 54 -9.98 -10.33 -19.14
C LEU A 54 -9.27 -9.23 -18.35
N VAL A 55 -8.63 -9.59 -17.23
CA VAL A 55 -7.78 -8.65 -16.49
C VAL A 55 -6.44 -8.59 -17.22
N MET A 56 -6.05 -7.40 -17.69
CA MET A 56 -4.77 -7.26 -18.40
C MET A 56 -3.60 -7.51 -17.43
N ALA A 57 -2.48 -8.00 -17.95
CA ALA A 57 -1.26 -8.22 -17.15
C ALA A 57 -0.80 -6.93 -16.42
N TRP A 58 -1.01 -5.77 -17.04
CA TRP A 58 -0.75 -4.46 -16.44
C TRP A 58 -1.66 -4.17 -15.24
N ASP A 59 -2.94 -4.50 -15.31
CA ASP A 59 -3.88 -4.30 -14.20
C ASP A 59 -3.50 -5.19 -13.01
N MET A 60 -3.14 -6.45 -13.28
CA MET A 60 -2.63 -7.38 -12.26
C MET A 60 -1.35 -6.86 -11.61
N LEU A 61 -0.43 -6.29 -12.40
CA LEU A 61 0.81 -5.69 -11.89
C LEU A 61 0.48 -4.51 -10.96
N MET A 62 -0.38 -3.60 -11.38
CA MET A 62 -0.77 -2.44 -10.57
C MET A 62 -1.42 -2.87 -9.25
N VAL A 63 -2.31 -3.87 -9.29
CA VAL A 63 -2.93 -4.44 -8.08
C VAL A 63 -1.86 -5.02 -7.15
N SER A 64 -0.89 -5.77 -7.66
CA SER A 64 0.17 -6.35 -6.83
C SER A 64 1.03 -5.29 -6.13
N VAL A 65 1.37 -4.20 -6.82
CA VAL A 65 2.13 -3.07 -6.25
C VAL A 65 1.32 -2.36 -5.17
N MET A 66 0.03 -2.14 -5.41
CA MET A 66 -0.88 -1.54 -4.44
C MET A 66 -1.04 -2.41 -3.19
N ILE A 67 -1.18 -3.72 -3.36
CA ILE A 67 -1.21 -4.68 -2.24
C ILE A 67 0.10 -4.62 -1.45
N GLN A 68 1.25 -4.60 -2.12
CA GLN A 68 2.54 -4.47 -1.44
C GLN A 68 2.62 -3.18 -0.61
N LYS A 69 2.08 -2.06 -1.12
CA LYS A 69 1.98 -0.79 -0.37
C LYS A 69 1.12 -0.94 0.88
N VAL A 70 -0.02 -1.63 0.79
CA VAL A 70 -0.90 -1.94 1.91
C VAL A 70 -0.20 -2.83 2.94
N GLU A 71 0.44 -3.91 2.50
CA GLU A 71 1.17 -4.84 3.37
C GLU A 71 2.30 -4.15 4.12
N LYS A 72 3.10 -3.32 3.43
CA LYS A 72 4.14 -2.49 4.06
C LYS A 72 3.54 -1.59 5.15
N ALA A 73 2.42 -0.93 4.84
CA ALA A 73 1.73 -0.03 5.75
C ALA A 73 1.07 -0.71 6.97
N ARG A 74 1.02 -2.05 7.04
CA ARG A 74 0.53 -2.76 8.23
C ARG A 74 1.48 -2.66 9.43
N SER A 75 2.75 -2.31 9.21
CA SER A 75 3.69 -1.98 10.27
C SER A 75 3.69 -0.47 10.54
N ALA A 76 3.90 -0.04 11.79
CA ALA A 76 3.95 1.39 12.13
C ALA A 76 5.01 2.15 11.32
N ASN A 77 6.20 1.56 11.15
CA ASN A 77 7.27 2.16 10.34
C ASN A 77 6.92 2.22 8.85
N GLY A 78 6.26 1.19 8.32
CA GLY A 78 5.79 1.21 6.94
C GLY A 78 4.65 2.21 6.72
N ALA A 79 3.73 2.32 7.68
CA ALA A 79 2.65 3.30 7.67
C ALA A 79 3.20 4.73 7.63
N ARG A 80 4.24 5.03 8.44
CA ARG A 80 4.96 6.31 8.40
C ARG A 80 5.53 6.62 7.01
N LYS A 81 6.22 5.65 6.40
CA LYS A 81 6.80 5.81 5.05
C LYS A 81 5.71 6.08 4.01
N VAL A 82 4.68 5.24 3.98
CA VAL A 82 3.56 5.37 3.04
C VAL A 82 2.78 6.67 3.28
N GLY A 83 2.54 7.04 4.53
CA GLY A 83 1.88 8.30 4.89
C GLY A 83 2.68 9.53 4.47
N ARG A 84 4.01 9.47 4.57
CA ARG A 84 4.89 10.55 4.07
C ARG A 84 4.80 10.70 2.56
N GLU A 85 4.85 9.58 1.84
CA GLU A 85 4.73 9.55 0.38
C GLU A 85 3.40 10.18 -0.05
N ILE A 86 2.27 9.71 0.51
CA ILE A 86 0.93 10.24 0.18
C ILE A 86 0.78 11.71 0.58
N ALA A 87 1.27 12.11 1.77
CA ALA A 87 1.21 13.51 2.21
C ALA A 87 1.96 14.45 1.24
N LYS A 88 3.11 14.01 0.73
CA LYS A 88 3.91 14.78 -0.24
C LYS A 88 3.22 14.80 -1.61
N GLU A 89 2.81 13.65 -2.12
CA GLU A 89 2.27 13.48 -3.48
C GLU A 89 0.89 14.13 -3.65
N SER A 90 0.00 13.95 -2.68
CA SER A 90 -1.39 14.39 -2.80
C SER A 90 -1.64 15.80 -2.27
N TYR A 91 -0.84 16.29 -1.32
CA TYR A 91 -1.08 17.58 -0.64
C TYR A 91 0.10 18.55 -0.70
N GLY A 92 1.24 18.15 -1.28
CA GLY A 92 2.46 18.96 -1.28
C GLY A 92 3.06 19.18 0.11
N TRP A 93 2.65 18.39 1.11
CA TRP A 93 3.13 18.54 2.48
C TRP A 93 4.54 17.99 2.64
N GLY A 94 5.52 18.90 2.60
CA GLY A 94 6.93 18.59 2.81
C GLY A 94 7.28 18.17 4.25
N ALA A 95 8.58 17.98 4.49
CA ALA A 95 9.10 17.40 5.74
C ALA A 95 8.60 18.09 7.02
N ARG A 96 8.46 19.41 7.01
CA ARG A 96 7.93 20.18 8.15
C ARG A 96 6.51 19.77 8.50
N GLN A 97 5.61 19.73 7.53
CA GLN A 97 4.21 19.32 7.77
C GLN A 97 4.15 17.86 8.18
N TYR A 98 4.94 17.00 7.53
CA TYR A 98 5.00 15.59 7.90
C TYR A 98 5.47 15.39 9.36
N SER A 99 6.44 16.17 9.87
CA SER A 99 6.86 16.05 11.28
C SER A 99 5.72 16.35 12.28
N CYS A 100 4.84 17.30 11.96
CA CYS A 100 3.66 17.59 12.77
C CYS A 100 2.63 16.44 12.71
N LEU A 101 2.40 15.90 11.50
CA LEU A 101 1.55 14.72 11.30
C LEU A 101 2.07 13.51 12.09
N ASP A 102 3.38 13.28 12.03
CA ASP A 102 4.06 12.18 12.66
C ASP A 102 3.91 12.23 14.18
N ALA A 103 4.11 13.40 14.79
CA ALA A 103 3.86 13.63 16.21
C ALA A 103 2.39 13.43 16.59
N LEU A 104 1.47 13.96 15.76
CA LEU A 104 0.03 13.85 15.96
C LEU A 104 -0.43 12.39 15.99
N TRP A 105 -0.21 11.65 14.90
CA TRP A 105 -0.64 10.25 14.81
C TRP A 105 0.17 9.31 15.69
N THR A 106 1.37 9.71 16.12
CA THR A 106 2.07 8.99 17.21
C THR A 106 1.28 9.08 18.51
N LYS A 107 0.72 10.25 18.86
CA LYS A 107 -0.12 10.40 20.06
C LYS A 107 -1.48 9.73 19.95
N GLU A 108 -2.07 9.72 18.76
CA GLU A 108 -3.38 9.08 18.53
C GLU A 108 -3.32 7.55 18.65
N SER A 109 -2.35 6.91 18.01
CA SER A 109 -2.36 5.46 17.84
C SER A 109 -0.98 4.81 17.81
N ASN A 110 0.09 5.61 17.91
CA ASN A 110 1.44 5.20 17.55
C ASN A 110 1.53 4.57 16.14
N TRP A 111 0.76 5.12 15.18
CA TRP A 111 0.65 4.60 13.81
C TRP A 111 0.15 3.15 13.71
N ASN A 112 -0.55 2.64 14.73
CA ASN A 112 -1.15 1.32 14.69
C ASN A 112 -2.54 1.36 14.05
N TYR A 113 -2.68 0.74 12.87
CA TYR A 113 -3.96 0.66 12.16
C TYR A 113 -5.04 -0.16 12.86
N ARG A 114 -4.65 -1.01 13.82
CA ARG A 114 -5.58 -1.79 14.66
C ARG A 114 -5.92 -1.07 15.98
N ALA A 115 -5.36 0.13 16.23
CA ALA A 115 -5.62 0.85 17.46
C ALA A 115 -7.11 1.14 17.62
N ARG A 116 -7.67 0.79 18.76
CA ARG A 116 -9.07 1.07 19.10
C ARG A 116 -9.14 1.62 20.51
N ASN A 117 -9.74 2.80 20.66
CA ASN A 117 -10.07 3.32 21.96
C ASN A 117 -11.29 2.55 22.53
N PRO A 118 -11.17 1.83 23.66
CA PRO A 118 -12.27 1.02 24.19
C PRO A 118 -13.45 1.86 24.71
N ARG A 119 -13.21 3.11 25.12
CA ARG A 119 -14.24 4.00 25.68
C ARG A 119 -15.05 4.69 24.59
N THR A 120 -14.38 5.25 23.58
CA THR A 120 -15.03 6.07 22.54
C THR A 120 -15.31 5.28 21.25
N GLY A 121 -14.61 4.16 21.03
CA GLY A 121 -14.67 3.43 19.77
C GLY A 121 -13.87 4.06 18.63
N ALA A 122 -13.09 5.12 18.89
CA ALA A 122 -12.18 5.71 17.91
C ALA A 122 -11.20 4.64 17.37
N HIS A 123 -10.92 4.65 16.07
CA HIS A 123 -10.22 3.55 15.42
C HIS A 123 -9.13 4.00 14.44
N GLY A 124 -8.10 3.17 14.33
CA GLY A 124 -7.06 3.25 13.32
C GLY A 124 -6.00 4.30 13.60
N ILE A 125 -5.14 4.50 12.61
CA ILE A 125 -4.04 5.46 12.64
C ILE A 125 -4.51 6.87 13.06
N PRO A 126 -5.55 7.45 12.43
CA PRO A 126 -5.99 8.80 12.76
C PRO A 126 -6.96 8.87 13.96
N GLN A 127 -7.31 7.73 14.57
CA GLN A 127 -8.36 7.62 15.61
C GLN A 127 -9.70 8.25 15.18
N ALA A 128 -10.21 7.82 14.02
CA ALA A 128 -11.45 8.34 13.45
C ALA A 128 -12.68 8.06 14.34
N LEU A 129 -13.54 9.07 14.53
CA LEU A 129 -14.77 8.97 15.33
C LEU A 129 -16.01 9.62 14.61
N PRO A 130 -17.07 8.84 14.34
CA PRO A 130 -17.08 7.38 14.25
C PRO A 130 -16.15 6.87 13.14
N ALA A 131 -15.62 5.66 13.31
CA ALA A 131 -14.69 5.05 12.37
C ALA A 131 -15.30 4.82 10.97
N THR A 132 -16.62 4.67 10.86
CA THR A 132 -17.37 4.53 9.60
C THR A 132 -17.20 5.72 8.65
N LYS A 133 -16.76 6.89 9.14
CA LYS A 133 -16.41 8.02 8.26
C LYS A 133 -15.33 7.68 7.24
N MET A 134 -14.51 6.65 7.48
CA MET A 134 -13.48 6.19 6.54
C MET A 134 -14.06 5.49 5.30
N GLU A 135 -15.34 5.08 5.31
CA GLU A 135 -16.00 4.42 4.18
C GLU A 135 -16.08 5.28 2.93
N VAL A 136 -15.99 6.61 3.07
CA VAL A 136 -15.91 7.54 1.93
C VAL A 136 -14.63 7.39 1.12
N VAL A 137 -13.59 6.77 1.69
CA VAL A 137 -12.34 6.44 1.00
C VAL A 137 -12.34 4.97 0.58
N GLY A 138 -12.77 4.07 1.46
CA GLY A 138 -12.87 2.65 1.16
C GLY A 138 -13.54 1.87 2.28
N THR A 139 -14.31 0.83 1.93
CA THR A 139 -15.04 -0.01 2.89
C THR A 139 -14.14 -0.97 3.66
N ASP A 140 -12.90 -1.14 3.23
CA ASP A 140 -11.87 -2.03 3.78
C ASP A 140 -11.03 -1.38 4.90
N TRP A 141 -11.43 -0.19 5.38
CA TRP A 141 -10.67 0.61 6.35
C TRP A 141 -10.27 -0.13 7.64
N ARG A 142 -10.96 -1.21 8.01
CA ARG A 142 -10.63 -2.03 9.20
C ARG A 142 -9.32 -2.81 9.05
N THR A 143 -8.96 -3.19 7.83
CA THR A 143 -7.78 -4.02 7.53
C THR A 143 -6.79 -3.32 6.60
N ASN A 144 -7.18 -2.19 6.01
CA ASN A 144 -6.36 -1.41 5.10
C ASN A 144 -5.82 -0.12 5.76
N PRO A 145 -4.56 -0.10 6.21
CA PRO A 145 -3.91 1.11 6.73
C PRO A 145 -3.82 2.26 5.71
N VAL A 146 -3.76 1.97 4.41
CA VAL A 146 -3.68 3.02 3.37
C VAL A 146 -4.99 3.79 3.31
N THR A 147 -6.13 3.10 3.38
CA THR A 147 -7.46 3.71 3.47
C THR A 147 -7.55 4.64 4.69
N GLN A 148 -7.04 4.19 5.85
CA GLN A 148 -7.02 5.01 7.07
C GLN A 148 -6.14 6.26 6.91
N ILE A 149 -4.95 6.11 6.32
CA ILE A 149 -4.01 7.22 6.07
C ILE A 149 -4.64 8.23 5.11
N GLN A 150 -5.17 7.78 3.97
CA GLN A 150 -5.81 8.66 2.98
C GLN A 150 -6.97 9.44 3.59
N TRP A 151 -7.83 8.78 4.35
CA TRP A 151 -8.92 9.45 5.05
C TRP A 151 -8.41 10.47 6.07
N GLY A 152 -7.42 10.10 6.89
CA GLY A 152 -6.86 10.97 7.91
C GLY A 152 -6.20 12.22 7.32
N LEU A 153 -5.44 12.08 6.23
CA LEU A 153 -4.85 13.21 5.52
C LEU A 153 -5.93 14.13 4.93
N ARG A 154 -6.96 13.55 4.28
CA ARG A 154 -8.09 14.30 3.73
C ARG A 154 -8.86 15.06 4.83
N TYR A 155 -9.04 14.44 5.99
CA TYR A 155 -9.68 15.07 7.13
C TYR A 155 -8.87 16.28 7.63
N ILE A 156 -7.55 16.13 7.73
CA ILE A 156 -6.65 17.23 8.12
C ILE A 156 -6.71 18.38 7.11
N ASP A 157 -6.67 18.07 5.82
CA ASP A 157 -6.74 19.07 4.76
C ASP A 157 -8.03 19.90 4.84
N ILE A 158 -9.19 19.23 4.90
CA ILE A 158 -10.49 19.90 4.92
C ILE A 158 -10.73 20.69 6.22
N ARG A 159 -10.25 20.19 7.37
CA ARG A 159 -10.59 20.78 8.69
C ARG A 159 -9.55 21.75 9.22
N TYR A 160 -8.29 21.56 8.84
CA TYR A 160 -7.15 22.30 9.39
C TYR A 160 -6.26 22.89 8.32
N GLU A 161 -6.45 22.57 7.04
CA GLU A 161 -5.61 22.91 5.89
C GLU A 161 -4.20 22.30 5.93
N THR A 162 -3.60 22.13 7.12
CA THR A 162 -2.25 21.61 7.27
C THR A 162 -2.07 20.76 8.54
N PRO A 163 -1.18 19.75 8.53
CA PRO A 163 -0.86 18.95 9.71
C PRO A 163 -0.36 19.75 10.90
N CYS A 164 0.42 20.81 10.70
CA CYS A 164 0.89 21.64 11.81
C CYS A 164 -0.23 22.44 12.47
N LYS A 165 -1.25 22.88 11.72
CA LYS A 165 -2.47 23.49 12.30
C LYS A 165 -3.25 22.47 13.12
N ALA A 166 -3.43 21.25 12.60
CA ALA A 166 -4.06 20.14 13.32
C ALA A 166 -3.30 19.79 14.62
N TRP A 167 -1.97 19.65 14.55
CA TRP A 167 -1.12 19.39 15.71
C TRP A 167 -1.21 20.50 16.77
N ALA A 168 -1.25 21.76 16.34
CA ALA A 168 -1.42 22.88 17.26
C ALA A 168 -2.79 22.85 17.98
N LYS A 169 -3.86 22.42 17.28
CA LYS A 169 -5.17 22.19 17.91
C LYS A 169 -5.13 21.01 18.89
N PHE A 170 -4.52 19.90 18.51
CA PHE A 170 -4.33 18.74 19.40
C PHE A 170 -3.63 19.11 20.70
N LYS A 171 -2.51 19.85 20.64
CA LYS A 171 -1.79 20.29 21.86
C LYS A 171 -2.62 21.13 22.82
N ARG A 172 -3.68 21.80 22.34
CA ARG A 172 -4.56 22.64 23.17
C ARG A 172 -5.79 21.91 23.69
N SER A 173 -6.25 20.87 23.00
CA SER A 173 -7.57 20.27 23.29
C SER A 173 -7.57 18.75 23.37
N ASN A 174 -6.44 18.09 23.13
CA ASN A 174 -6.29 16.64 23.04
C ASN A 174 -7.17 15.98 21.95
N TYR A 175 -7.60 16.76 20.96
CA TYR A 175 -8.28 16.30 19.76
C TYR A 175 -7.94 17.22 18.58
N TYR A 176 -8.13 16.68 17.39
CA TYR A 176 -8.17 17.37 16.10
C TYR A 176 -9.31 16.72 15.28
#